data_AF-A0A7X1D6Y2-F1
#
_entry.id   AF-A0A7X1D6Y2-F1
#
_cell.length_a   1.000
_cell.length_b   1.000
_cell.length_c   1.000
_cell.angle_alpha   90.00
_cell.angle_beta   90.00
_cell.angle_gamma   90.00
#
_symmetry.space_group_name_H-M   'P 1'
#
loop_
_entity.id
_entity.type
_entity.pdbx_description
1 polymer ?
#
loop_
_entity_poly.entity_id
_entity_poly.type
_entity_poly.pdbx_seq_one_letter_code
_entity_poly.pdbx_strand_id
1 'polypeptide(L)'
;MKPKNTLLIGAGEAGRYIYSYITKNEQYPYDVVGFLDDNLDAKLENKPHFGKLAGIQQIAKRYDISCIIFAIPSLPTSDKQHFLLQCMEANLEINILPELTKILTNEKKFTMTSANYQHLIKRPEFELKNDAVSEEIAGQIVLVTGAGGSIGSEICRQIIKAQPQTIILLGHGEGSIYEIHRELQKKTSTTTLVPVIADIKDEFRISEIFDKYKPDIVYHAAAHKHVPLMEMSSYEAIANNIVGTQNLVKIATTFNTSKFIMISTDKAVKPSTIMGATKRLAEKVVQYYDTISPTICCVVRFGNVLGSRGSVLPLFHNQLHNNEPITLTDPQMERYFMTIPEASKLVIQASLLTKGAEIFVLDMGEPIKIIDLVYRLADLAGLEREHIAINYIGIRAGEKVTEELFTEAEKSPQQVYEKIFVGENNVTAHEMNAIYELLEKFRNYSECERRAKLLQIANRQKEENHVYAN
;
A
#
# COMPACT_ATOMS: atom_id res chain seq x y z
N MET A 1 21.25 -8.94 -16.47
CA MET A 1 20.55 -8.60 -15.20
C MET A 1 21.50 -8.89 -14.05
N LYS A 2 21.52 -8.08 -12.99
CA LYS A 2 22.30 -8.40 -11.79
C LYS A 2 21.68 -9.66 -11.13
N PRO A 3 22.48 -10.67 -10.74
CA PRO A 3 21.95 -11.85 -10.09
C PRO A 3 21.30 -11.48 -8.75
N LYS A 4 20.16 -12.11 -8.45
CA LYS A 4 19.40 -11.93 -7.22
C LYS A 4 20.09 -12.70 -6.10
N ASN A 5 20.31 -12.06 -4.96
CA ASN A 5 20.80 -12.74 -3.75
C ASN A 5 19.73 -13.73 -3.28
N THR A 6 20.10 -15.01 -3.26
CA THR A 6 19.18 -16.13 -3.07
C THR A 6 19.55 -16.93 -1.84
N LEU A 7 18.56 -17.27 -1.01
CA LEU A 7 18.69 -18.22 0.08
C LEU A 7 18.09 -19.57 -0.33
N LEU A 8 18.89 -20.64 -0.24
CA LEU A 8 18.42 -22.00 -0.52
C LEU A 8 17.86 -22.64 0.76
N ILE A 9 16.71 -23.29 0.67
CA ILE A 9 16.06 -23.98 1.79
C ILE A 9 16.07 -25.46 1.51
N GLY A 10 16.80 -26.21 2.33
CA GLY A 10 17.14 -27.60 2.08
C GLY A 10 18.44 -27.73 1.31
N ALA A 11 19.43 -28.38 1.92
CA ALA A 11 20.68 -28.83 1.31
C ALA A 11 20.77 -30.36 1.21
N GLY A 12 19.62 -31.03 1.23
CA GLY A 12 19.46 -32.41 0.80
C GLY A 12 19.69 -32.60 -0.71
N GLU A 13 19.35 -33.76 -1.24
CA GLU A 13 19.61 -34.11 -2.66
C GLU A 13 18.98 -33.11 -3.64
N ALA A 14 17.72 -32.73 -3.41
CA ALA A 14 17.01 -31.75 -4.22
C ALA A 14 17.72 -30.38 -4.22
N GLY A 15 18.11 -29.89 -3.04
CA GLY A 15 18.81 -28.62 -2.88
C GLY A 15 20.16 -28.59 -3.60
N ARG A 16 20.97 -29.65 -3.44
CA ARG A 16 22.27 -29.78 -4.12
C ARG A 16 22.11 -29.84 -5.64
N TYR A 17 21.11 -30.58 -6.12
CA TYR A 17 20.81 -30.67 -7.54
C TYR A 17 20.48 -29.29 -8.13
N ILE A 18 19.54 -28.55 -7.50
CA ILE A 18 19.17 -27.21 -7.97
C ILE A 18 20.37 -26.28 -7.93
N TYR A 19 21.12 -26.26 -6.83
CA TYR A 19 22.31 -25.43 -6.69
C TYR A 19 23.30 -25.68 -7.84
N SER A 20 23.63 -26.94 -8.11
CA SER A 20 24.51 -27.29 -9.23
C SER A 20 23.92 -26.86 -10.59
N TYR A 21 22.61 -27.04 -10.78
CA TYR A 21 21.92 -26.69 -12.02
C TYR A 21 21.90 -25.18 -12.27
N ILE A 22 21.53 -24.35 -11.29
CA ILE A 22 21.50 -22.88 -11.45
C ILE A 22 22.90 -22.29 -11.58
N THR A 23 23.90 -22.82 -10.87
CA THR A 23 25.28 -22.34 -10.96
C THR A 23 25.93 -22.66 -12.30
N LYS A 24 25.55 -23.77 -12.94
CA LYS A 24 26.06 -24.17 -14.27
C LYS A 24 25.33 -23.51 -15.45
N ASN A 25 24.17 -22.89 -15.20
CA ASN A 25 23.31 -22.33 -16.25
C ASN A 25 23.16 -20.82 -16.07
N GLU A 26 23.98 -20.03 -16.79
CA GLU A 26 24.02 -18.56 -16.70
C GLU A 26 22.68 -17.85 -17.00
N GLN A 27 21.72 -18.56 -17.63
CA GLN A 27 20.37 -18.04 -17.87
C GLN A 27 19.56 -17.79 -16.58
N TYR A 28 19.95 -18.37 -15.44
CA TYR A 28 19.27 -18.18 -14.17
C TYR A 28 19.96 -17.09 -13.34
N PRO A 29 19.32 -15.93 -13.09
CA PRO A 29 19.94 -14.81 -12.41
C PRO A 29 19.88 -14.97 -10.89
N TYR A 30 20.38 -16.07 -10.33
CA TYR A 30 20.38 -16.35 -8.89
C TYR A 30 21.81 -16.52 -8.36
N ASP A 31 22.18 -15.75 -7.34
CA ASP A 31 23.40 -15.95 -6.57
C ASP A 31 23.05 -16.49 -5.19
N VAL A 32 23.29 -17.79 -4.97
CA VAL A 32 22.98 -18.42 -3.68
C VAL A 32 23.97 -17.94 -2.64
N VAL A 33 23.53 -17.13 -1.67
CA VAL A 33 24.40 -16.53 -0.65
C VAL A 33 24.64 -17.49 0.52
N GLY A 34 23.71 -18.41 0.76
CA GLY A 34 23.79 -19.42 1.81
C GLY A 34 22.56 -20.32 1.82
N PHE A 35 22.44 -21.17 2.82
CA PHE A 35 21.32 -22.09 2.94
C PHE A 35 20.84 -22.32 4.37
N LEU A 36 19.59 -22.77 4.50
CA LEU A 36 19.00 -23.27 5.74
C LEU A 36 18.63 -24.74 5.61
N ASP A 37 18.92 -25.51 6.64
CA ASP A 37 18.54 -26.92 6.75
C ASP A 37 18.38 -27.27 8.24
N ASP A 38 17.38 -28.08 8.58
CA ASP A 38 17.21 -28.53 9.96
C ASP A 38 18.29 -29.53 10.37
N ASN A 39 18.92 -30.20 9.39
CA ASN A 39 20.13 -30.96 9.58
C ASN A 39 21.35 -30.03 9.60
N LEU A 40 21.87 -29.74 10.79
CA LEU A 40 23.02 -28.86 10.99
C LEU A 40 24.33 -29.36 10.35
N ASP A 41 24.43 -30.66 10.07
CA ASP A 41 25.58 -31.25 9.37
C ASP A 41 25.47 -31.18 7.85
N ALA A 42 24.34 -30.69 7.32
CA ALA A 42 24.15 -30.51 5.90
C ALA A 42 25.20 -29.55 5.33
N LYS A 43 25.70 -29.89 4.14
CA LYS A 43 26.71 -29.09 3.42
C LYS A 43 26.23 -28.80 2.01
N LEU A 44 26.51 -27.57 1.58
CA LEU A 44 26.35 -27.08 0.22
C LEU A 44 27.66 -26.39 -0.19
N GLU A 45 28.22 -26.76 -1.34
CA GLU A 45 29.58 -26.41 -1.75
C GLU A 45 29.91 -24.92 -1.56
N ASN A 46 30.89 -24.62 -0.70
CA ASN A 46 31.39 -23.26 -0.40
C ASN A 46 30.31 -22.24 0.02
N LYS A 47 29.13 -22.70 0.45
CA LYS A 47 28.06 -21.82 0.95
C LYS A 47 27.89 -21.99 2.47
N PRO A 48 27.67 -20.90 3.21
CA PRO A 48 27.47 -20.94 4.65
C PRO A 48 26.10 -21.55 4.99
N HIS A 49 26.08 -22.37 6.04
CA HIS A 49 24.88 -22.87 6.70
C HIS A 49 24.39 -21.82 7.71
N PHE A 50 23.19 -21.24 7.50
CA PHE A 50 22.66 -20.18 8.36
C PHE A 50 21.82 -20.69 9.53
N GLY A 51 21.60 -22.01 9.61
CA GLY A 51 20.88 -22.65 10.71
C GLY A 51 19.66 -23.44 10.24
N LYS A 52 18.79 -23.74 11.19
CA LYS A 52 17.49 -24.41 10.98
C LYS A 52 16.53 -23.52 10.20
N LEU A 53 15.37 -24.07 9.81
CA LEU A 53 14.30 -23.34 9.10
C LEU A 53 13.60 -22.30 10.01
N ALA A 54 14.33 -21.30 10.48
CA ALA A 54 13.85 -20.24 11.36
C ALA A 54 14.60 -18.92 11.13
N GLY A 55 14.04 -17.81 11.61
CA GLY A 55 14.72 -16.51 11.58
C GLY A 55 14.90 -15.92 10.17
N ILE A 56 14.08 -16.33 9.20
CA ILE A 56 14.16 -15.93 7.78
C ILE A 56 14.20 -14.41 7.64
N GLN A 57 13.34 -13.69 8.36
CA GLN A 57 13.28 -12.23 8.29
C GLN A 57 14.60 -11.56 8.71
N GLN A 58 15.30 -12.12 9.70
CA GLN A 58 16.57 -11.62 10.19
C GLN A 58 17.70 -11.95 9.21
N ILE A 59 17.72 -13.18 8.70
CA ILE A 59 18.69 -13.67 7.72
C ILE A 59 18.56 -12.87 6.42
N ALA A 60 17.34 -12.71 5.92
CA ALA A 60 17.09 -12.00 4.68
C ALA A 60 17.54 -10.54 4.77
N LYS A 61 17.24 -9.87 5.90
CA LYS A 61 17.73 -8.51 6.16
C LYS A 61 19.26 -8.42 6.32
N ARG A 62 19.89 -9.43 6.93
CA ARG A 62 21.33 -9.45 7.21
C ARG A 62 22.16 -9.68 5.95
N TYR A 63 21.71 -10.59 5.08
CA TYR A 63 22.44 -11.02 3.88
C TYR A 63 21.85 -10.46 2.59
N ASP A 64 20.97 -9.46 2.68
CA ASP A 64 20.31 -8.80 1.54
C ASP A 64 19.68 -9.81 0.57
N ILE A 65 18.99 -10.81 1.12
CA ILE A 65 18.32 -11.84 0.33
C ILE A 65 17.07 -11.22 -0.30
N SER A 66 16.95 -11.34 -1.61
CA SER A 66 15.76 -10.91 -2.36
C SER A 66 14.93 -12.10 -2.87
N CYS A 67 15.52 -13.31 -2.88
CA CYS A 67 14.88 -14.51 -3.40
C CYS A 67 15.13 -15.72 -2.48
N ILE A 68 14.13 -16.59 -2.36
CA ILE A 68 14.23 -17.87 -1.68
C ILE A 68 13.99 -18.98 -2.69
N ILE A 69 14.82 -20.02 -2.66
CA ILE A 69 14.56 -21.26 -3.37
C ILE A 69 14.21 -22.34 -2.36
N PHE A 70 12.97 -22.80 -2.39
CA PHE A 70 12.49 -23.86 -1.51
C PHE A 70 12.72 -25.24 -2.14
N ALA A 71 13.65 -26.00 -1.57
CA ALA A 71 14.16 -27.26 -2.10
C ALA A 71 14.06 -28.43 -1.10
N ILE A 72 12.97 -28.48 -0.31
CA ILE A 72 12.62 -29.64 0.54
C ILE A 72 11.27 -30.21 0.09
N PRO A 73 11.21 -31.01 -0.99
CA PRO A 73 9.94 -31.55 -1.50
C PRO A 73 9.22 -32.45 -0.49
N SER A 74 9.99 -33.12 0.37
CA SER A 74 9.51 -34.05 1.39
C SER A 74 9.07 -33.39 2.70
N LEU A 75 9.17 -32.05 2.82
CA LEU A 75 8.77 -31.38 4.05
C LEU A 75 7.25 -31.54 4.24
N PRO A 76 6.76 -31.91 5.44
CA PRO A 76 5.33 -31.97 5.72
C PRO A 76 4.64 -30.68 5.31
N THR A 77 3.43 -30.80 4.75
CA THR A 77 2.70 -29.65 4.19
C THR A 77 2.54 -28.53 5.22
N SER A 78 2.31 -28.85 6.50
CA SER A 78 2.21 -27.90 7.62
C SER A 78 3.50 -27.10 7.89
N ASP A 79 4.66 -27.75 7.77
CA ASP A 79 5.95 -27.10 8.04
C ASP A 79 6.39 -26.28 6.83
N LYS A 80 6.12 -26.78 5.62
CA LYS A 80 6.29 -26.04 4.36
C LYS A 80 5.43 -24.79 4.34
N GLN A 81 4.19 -24.90 4.79
CA GLN A 81 3.27 -23.78 5.00
C GLN A 81 3.87 -22.72 5.90
N HIS A 82 4.23 -23.11 7.13
CA HIS A 82 4.80 -22.19 8.11
C HIS A 82 6.01 -21.45 7.55
N PHE A 83 6.87 -22.17 6.81
CA PHE A 83 8.05 -21.60 6.19
C PHE A 83 7.74 -20.61 5.06
N LEU A 84 6.88 -20.98 4.10
CA LEU A 84 6.51 -20.12 2.98
C LEU A 84 5.85 -18.82 3.47
N LEU A 85 5.04 -18.90 4.51
CA LEU A 85 4.35 -17.75 5.11
C LEU A 85 5.33 -16.73 5.70
N GLN A 86 6.32 -17.19 6.48
CA GLN A 86 7.39 -16.33 7.00
C GLN A 86 8.18 -15.62 5.89
N CYS A 87 8.32 -16.28 4.73
CA CYS A 87 8.98 -15.68 3.57
C CYS A 87 8.12 -14.59 2.91
N MET A 88 6.79 -14.78 2.84
CA MET A 88 5.85 -13.79 2.30
C MET A 88 5.76 -12.54 3.17
N GLU A 89 5.74 -12.69 4.51
CA GLU A 89 5.81 -11.56 5.46
C GLU A 89 7.11 -10.75 5.34
N ALA A 90 8.20 -11.40 4.94
CA ALA A 90 9.47 -10.77 4.65
C ALA A 90 9.51 -10.09 3.27
N ASN A 91 8.43 -10.16 2.49
CA ASN A 91 8.31 -9.65 1.12
C ASN A 91 9.39 -10.21 0.16
N LEU A 92 9.73 -11.49 0.34
CA LEU A 92 10.73 -12.19 -0.46
C LEU A 92 10.07 -12.88 -1.66
N GLU A 93 10.77 -12.91 -2.80
CA GLU A 93 10.35 -13.74 -3.93
C GLU A 93 10.66 -15.20 -3.64
N ILE A 94 9.63 -16.05 -3.56
CA ILE A 94 9.82 -17.46 -3.18
C ILE A 94 9.64 -18.33 -4.40
N ASN A 95 10.68 -19.01 -4.86
CA ASN A 95 10.63 -19.99 -5.94
C ASN A 95 10.58 -21.41 -5.35
N ILE A 96 9.51 -22.15 -5.62
CA ILE A 96 9.28 -23.49 -5.07
C ILE A 96 9.66 -24.56 -6.09
N LEU A 97 10.43 -25.56 -5.67
CA LEU A 97 10.72 -26.74 -6.47
C LEU A 97 9.48 -27.66 -6.58
N PRO A 98 9.07 -28.10 -7.79
CA PRO A 98 8.11 -29.20 -7.95
C PRO A 98 8.69 -30.55 -7.45
N GLU A 99 7.84 -31.55 -7.25
CA GLU A 99 8.29 -32.89 -6.83
C GLU A 99 9.34 -33.49 -7.78
N LEU A 100 10.40 -34.09 -7.20
CA LEU A 100 11.56 -34.66 -7.89
C LEU A 100 11.20 -35.65 -9.01
N THR A 101 10.07 -36.36 -8.89
CA THR A 101 9.57 -37.33 -9.89
C THR A 101 9.20 -36.68 -11.23
N LYS A 102 8.82 -35.41 -11.25
CA LYS A 102 8.56 -34.63 -12.48
C LYS A 102 9.82 -34.03 -13.11
N ILE A 103 10.90 -33.92 -12.34
CA ILE A 103 12.17 -33.30 -12.76
C ILE A 103 13.06 -34.31 -13.48
N LEU A 104 13.04 -35.58 -13.04
CA LEU A 104 13.89 -36.64 -13.61
C LEU A 104 13.38 -37.21 -14.94
N THR A 105 12.12 -36.94 -15.31
CA THR A 105 11.47 -37.53 -16.49
C THR A 105 11.43 -36.63 -17.73
N ASN A 106 11.77 -35.33 -17.59
CA ASN A 106 11.79 -34.40 -18.71
C ASN A 106 13.08 -33.57 -18.68
N GLU A 107 13.98 -33.79 -19.63
CA GLU A 107 15.16 -32.94 -19.93
C GLU A 107 14.79 -31.52 -20.42
N LYS A 108 13.60 -31.00 -20.10
CA LYS A 108 13.11 -29.71 -20.58
C LYS A 108 12.77 -28.78 -19.42
N LYS A 109 13.51 -27.65 -19.39
CA LYS A 109 13.24 -26.39 -18.68
C LYS A 109 12.65 -26.54 -17.27
N PHE A 110 13.52 -26.38 -16.28
CA PHE A 110 13.17 -26.15 -14.89
C PHE A 110 12.20 -24.97 -14.75
N THR A 111 10.97 -25.23 -14.29
CA THR A 111 9.94 -24.20 -14.09
C THR A 111 9.75 -23.99 -12.59
N MET A 112 10.13 -22.81 -12.11
CA MET A 112 9.91 -22.40 -10.72
C MET A 112 8.54 -21.76 -10.57
N THR A 113 7.83 -22.10 -9.50
CA THR A 113 6.60 -21.41 -9.13
C THR A 113 6.94 -20.35 -8.09
N SER A 114 6.73 -19.07 -8.42
CA SER A 114 6.87 -17.99 -7.44
C SER A 114 5.68 -17.98 -6.47
N ALA A 115 5.86 -17.63 -5.20
CA ALA A 115 4.77 -17.33 -4.25
C ALA A 115 4.91 -15.88 -3.78
N ASN A 116 4.21 -14.97 -4.47
CA ASN A 116 4.12 -13.54 -4.15
C ASN A 116 2.61 -13.17 -4.03
N TYR A 117 2.25 -12.19 -3.20
CA TYR A 117 0.89 -11.63 -3.16
C TYR A 117 0.37 -11.21 -4.53
N GLN A 118 1.26 -10.85 -5.46
CA GLN A 118 0.91 -10.60 -6.86
C GLN A 118 0.18 -11.78 -7.52
N HIS A 119 0.47 -13.03 -7.14
CA HIS A 119 -0.21 -14.21 -7.68
C HIS A 119 -1.65 -14.37 -7.18
N LEU A 120 -2.03 -13.64 -6.14
CA LEU A 120 -3.43 -13.57 -5.70
C LEU A 120 -4.29 -12.79 -6.68
N ILE A 121 -3.70 -11.95 -7.54
CA ILE A 121 -4.40 -11.12 -8.51
C ILE A 121 -3.96 -11.46 -9.93
N LYS A 122 -4.92 -11.56 -10.85
CA LYS A 122 -4.65 -11.88 -12.26
C LYS A 122 -4.49 -10.59 -13.06
N ARG A 123 -3.58 -9.70 -12.65
CA ARG A 123 -3.37 -8.40 -13.29
C ARG A 123 -1.88 -8.14 -13.56
N PRO A 124 -1.50 -7.67 -14.77
CA PRO A 124 -0.12 -7.28 -15.06
C PRO A 124 0.27 -6.05 -14.24
N GLU A 125 1.52 -5.99 -13.77
CA GLU A 125 2.03 -4.82 -13.04
C GLU A 125 2.22 -3.63 -13.99
N PHE A 126 2.02 -2.42 -13.47
CA PHE A 126 2.40 -1.20 -14.18
C PHE A 126 3.92 -0.96 -14.06
N GLU A 127 4.55 -0.64 -15.19
CA GLU A 127 5.96 -0.26 -15.23
C GLU A 127 6.10 1.26 -15.31
N LEU A 128 6.83 1.82 -14.35
CA LEU A 128 7.07 3.25 -14.27
C LEU A 128 8.26 3.62 -15.17
N LYS A 129 8.06 4.61 -16.05
CA LYS A 129 9.14 5.11 -16.92
C LYS A 129 10.10 5.98 -16.10
N ASN A 130 11.27 5.42 -15.77
CA ASN A 130 12.24 6.08 -14.89
C ASN A 130 12.74 7.43 -15.43
N ASP A 131 12.80 7.63 -16.74
CA ASP A 131 13.32 8.86 -17.35
C ASP A 131 12.43 10.07 -16.99
N ALA A 132 11.11 9.96 -17.20
CA ALA A 132 10.15 11.02 -16.87
C ALA A 132 10.09 11.31 -15.36
N VAL A 133 10.24 10.28 -14.52
CA VAL A 133 10.33 10.46 -13.06
C VAL A 133 11.61 11.21 -12.69
N SER A 134 12.72 10.88 -13.34
CA SER A 134 14.01 11.51 -13.09
C SER A 134 14.02 12.98 -13.53
N GLU A 135 13.42 13.30 -14.67
CA GLU A 135 13.29 14.69 -15.15
C GLU A 135 12.54 15.59 -14.15
N GLU A 136 11.49 15.08 -13.50
CA GLU A 136 10.72 15.83 -12.52
C GLU A 136 11.36 15.86 -11.13
N ILE A 137 11.89 14.71 -10.65
CA ILE A 137 12.26 14.52 -9.24
C ILE A 137 13.75 14.78 -8.98
N ALA A 138 14.63 14.61 -9.97
CA ALA A 138 16.06 14.79 -9.77
C ALA A 138 16.36 16.22 -9.27
N GLY A 139 17.19 16.31 -8.23
CA GLY A 139 17.54 17.59 -7.62
C GLY A 139 16.43 18.27 -6.81
N GLN A 140 15.21 17.73 -6.75
CA GLN A 140 14.11 18.31 -5.96
C GLN A 140 14.19 17.93 -4.47
N ILE A 141 13.54 18.73 -3.63
CA ILE A 141 13.25 18.43 -2.23
C ILE A 141 11.82 17.87 -2.15
N VAL A 142 11.71 16.57 -1.83
CA VAL A 142 10.42 15.88 -1.77
C VAL A 142 10.02 15.60 -0.34
N LEU A 143 8.84 16.06 0.08
CA LEU A 143 8.22 15.72 1.35
C LEU A 143 7.23 14.57 1.16
N VAL A 144 7.40 13.49 1.91
CA VAL A 144 6.41 12.40 1.98
C VAL A 144 5.86 12.34 3.40
N THR A 145 4.56 12.62 3.56
CA THR A 145 3.89 12.48 4.85
C THR A 145 3.28 11.08 4.97
N GLY A 146 3.28 10.51 6.17
CA GLY A 146 2.95 9.09 6.34
C GLY A 146 4.03 8.19 5.74
N ALA A 147 5.29 8.64 5.72
CA ALA A 147 6.41 7.96 5.08
C ALA A 147 6.68 6.55 5.65
N GLY A 148 6.30 6.30 6.91
CA GLY A 148 6.39 4.97 7.54
C GLY A 148 5.20 4.04 7.22
N GLY A 149 4.19 4.51 6.51
CA GLY A 149 3.01 3.74 6.10
C GLY A 149 3.24 2.91 4.84
N SER A 150 2.29 2.02 4.49
CA SER A 150 2.43 1.12 3.33
C SER A 150 2.67 1.87 2.01
N ILE A 151 1.85 2.87 1.68
CA ILE A 151 1.97 3.62 0.43
C ILE A 151 3.11 4.64 0.50
N GLY A 152 3.20 5.40 1.60
CA GLY A 152 4.23 6.42 1.78
C GLY A 152 5.64 5.85 1.71
N SER A 153 5.90 4.72 2.39
CA SER A 153 7.21 4.05 2.34
C SER A 153 7.56 3.58 0.93
N GLU A 154 6.57 3.04 0.19
CA GLU A 154 6.79 2.58 -1.17
C GLU A 154 7.02 3.74 -2.14
N ILE A 155 6.32 4.87 -1.99
CA ILE A 155 6.63 6.09 -2.74
C ILE A 155 8.09 6.49 -2.52
N CYS A 156 8.55 6.52 -1.26
CA CYS A 156 9.95 6.81 -0.95
C CYS A 156 10.93 5.84 -1.65
N ARG A 157 10.60 4.54 -1.70
CA ARG A 157 11.42 3.52 -2.40
C ARG A 157 11.43 3.70 -3.93
N GLN A 158 10.36 4.22 -4.52
CA GLN A 158 10.30 4.46 -5.95
C GLN A 158 11.02 5.76 -6.33
N ILE A 159 10.75 6.87 -5.64
CA ILE A 159 11.32 8.18 -5.98
C ILE A 159 12.83 8.28 -5.70
N ILE A 160 13.37 7.52 -4.74
CA ILE A 160 14.81 7.56 -4.44
C ILE A 160 15.68 7.14 -5.64
N LYS A 161 15.13 6.33 -6.56
CA LYS A 161 15.81 5.90 -7.79
C LYS A 161 16.06 7.06 -8.76
N ALA A 162 15.24 8.11 -8.68
CA ALA A 162 15.37 9.34 -9.46
C ALA A 162 16.37 10.34 -8.84
N GLN A 163 17.03 9.98 -7.74
CA GLN A 163 18.06 10.79 -7.08
C GLN A 163 17.61 12.23 -6.75
N PRO A 164 16.50 12.43 -6.01
CA PRO A 164 16.15 13.74 -5.48
C PRO A 164 17.28 14.28 -4.59
N GLN A 165 17.37 15.60 -4.45
CA GLN A 165 18.33 16.23 -3.54
C GLN A 165 18.05 15.79 -2.09
N THR A 166 16.78 15.87 -1.69
CA THR A 166 16.35 15.51 -0.33
C THR A 166 15.02 14.77 -0.35
N ILE A 167 14.88 13.75 0.48
CA ILE A 167 13.58 13.15 0.83
C ILE A 167 13.33 13.37 2.31
N ILE A 168 12.28 14.12 2.63
CA ILE A 168 11.82 14.36 3.99
C ILE A 168 10.79 13.28 4.33
N LEU A 169 11.14 12.42 5.28
CA LEU A 169 10.34 11.28 5.72
C LEU A 169 9.52 11.69 6.95
N LEU A 170 8.32 12.22 6.74
CA LEU A 170 7.47 12.74 7.82
C LEU A 170 6.45 11.70 8.30
N GLY A 171 6.39 11.48 9.60
CA GLY A 171 5.29 10.73 10.22
C GLY A 171 5.33 10.76 11.75
N HIS A 172 4.19 10.49 12.38
CA HIS A 172 4.08 10.51 13.84
C HIS A 172 4.66 9.24 14.51
N GLY A 173 4.71 8.12 13.79
CA GLY A 173 5.17 6.83 14.32
C GLY A 173 6.68 6.68 14.23
N GLU A 174 7.40 6.94 15.34
CA GLU A 174 8.86 6.88 15.44
C GLU A 174 9.46 5.60 14.83
N GLY A 175 9.01 4.42 15.28
CA GLY A 175 9.54 3.14 14.81
C GLY A 175 9.37 2.96 13.30
N SER A 176 8.23 3.35 12.75
CA SER A 176 7.97 3.23 11.31
C SER A 176 8.82 4.17 10.45
N ILE A 177 9.13 5.37 10.96
CA ILE A 177 10.02 6.32 10.30
C ILE A 177 11.48 5.86 10.39
N TYR A 178 11.89 5.34 11.55
CA TYR A 178 13.22 4.75 11.72
C TYR A 178 13.46 3.58 10.75
N GLU A 179 12.48 2.68 10.60
CA GLU A 179 12.57 1.54 9.68
C GLU A 179 12.79 1.97 8.24
N ILE A 180 11.95 2.88 7.71
CA ILE A 180 12.06 3.32 6.32
C ILE A 180 13.33 4.16 6.10
N HIS A 181 13.71 5.00 7.05
CA HIS A 181 14.94 5.79 6.97
C HIS A 181 16.17 4.87 6.87
N ARG A 182 16.30 3.90 7.78
CA ARG A 182 17.39 2.91 7.76
C ARG A 182 17.40 2.06 6.50
N GLU A 183 16.23 1.70 5.98
CA GLU A 183 16.11 0.95 4.72
C GLU A 183 16.67 1.77 3.54
N LEU A 184 16.27 3.03 3.41
CA LEU A 184 16.64 3.89 2.29
C LEU A 184 18.09 4.37 2.35
N GLN A 185 18.67 4.53 3.55
CA GLN A 185 20.09 4.86 3.71
C GLN A 185 21.02 3.86 3.02
N LYS A 186 20.60 2.60 2.89
CA LYS A 186 21.37 1.56 2.19
C LYS A 186 21.25 1.64 0.66
N LYS A 187 20.27 2.39 0.15
CA LYS A 187 19.90 2.44 -1.27
C LYS A 187 20.39 3.71 -1.98
N THR A 188 20.98 4.66 -1.26
CA THR A 188 21.49 5.91 -1.83
C THR A 188 22.79 6.34 -1.16
N SER A 189 23.64 7.01 -1.93
CA SER A 189 24.80 7.76 -1.44
C SER A 189 24.73 9.25 -1.76
N THR A 190 23.72 9.67 -2.53
CA THR A 190 23.61 11.02 -3.09
C THR A 190 22.40 11.80 -2.56
N THR A 191 21.29 11.11 -2.28
CA THR A 191 20.07 11.73 -1.75
C THR A 191 20.18 11.92 -0.24
N THR A 192 19.94 13.14 0.23
CA THR A 192 19.83 13.41 1.67
C THR A 192 18.50 12.88 2.19
N LEU A 193 18.52 12.06 3.25
CA LEU A 193 17.31 11.55 3.89
C LEU A 193 17.12 12.25 5.23
N VAL A 194 15.93 12.86 5.43
CA VAL A 194 15.62 13.62 6.64
C VAL A 194 14.43 12.97 7.35
N PRO A 195 14.64 12.17 8.41
CA PRO A 195 13.55 11.63 9.20
C PRO A 195 12.94 12.75 10.07
N VAL A 196 11.63 12.92 10.01
CA VAL A 196 10.90 13.94 10.77
C VAL A 196 9.74 13.30 11.52
N ILE A 197 9.78 13.40 12.85
CA ILE A 197 8.65 13.02 13.70
C ILE A 197 7.79 14.26 13.94
N ALA A 198 6.58 14.24 13.39
CA ALA A 198 5.60 15.31 13.52
C ALA A 198 4.18 14.78 13.30
N ASP A 199 3.21 15.44 13.92
CA ASP A 199 1.79 15.27 13.63
C ASP A 199 1.35 16.36 12.63
N ILE A 200 0.64 15.97 11.58
CA ILE A 200 0.12 16.89 10.56
C ILE A 200 -0.98 17.82 11.12
N LYS A 201 -1.56 17.47 12.28
CA LYS A 201 -2.51 18.31 13.01
C LYS A 201 -1.86 19.56 13.64
N ASP A 202 -0.54 19.55 13.85
CA ASP A 202 0.20 20.67 14.43
C ASP A 202 0.65 21.65 13.33
N GLU A 203 -0.18 22.67 13.07
CA GLU A 203 0.08 23.68 12.02
C GLU A 203 1.41 24.41 12.24
N PHE A 204 1.74 24.75 13.49
CA PHE A 204 2.99 25.45 13.81
C PHE A 204 4.19 24.57 13.46
N ARG A 205 4.17 23.31 13.89
CA ARG A 205 5.26 22.37 13.62
C ARG A 205 5.44 22.09 12.13
N ILE A 206 4.34 21.94 11.39
CA ILE A 206 4.40 21.77 9.94
C ILE A 206 4.97 23.02 9.27
N SER A 207 4.60 24.22 9.72
CA SER A 207 5.15 25.47 9.19
C SER A 207 6.67 25.57 9.39
N GLU A 208 7.18 25.22 10.57
CA GLU A 208 8.64 25.17 10.81
C GLU A 208 9.38 24.21 9.86
N ILE A 209 8.76 23.08 9.54
CA ILE A 209 9.33 22.07 8.62
C ILE A 209 9.39 22.63 7.20
N PHE A 210 8.32 23.29 6.74
CA PHE A 210 8.29 23.91 5.42
C PHE A 210 9.25 25.10 5.32
N ASP A 211 9.35 25.94 6.35
CA ASP A 211 10.31 27.04 6.38
C ASP A 211 11.77 26.55 6.31
N LYS A 212 12.08 25.50 7.09
CA LYS A 212 13.42 24.92 7.15
C LYS A 212 13.83 24.22 5.86
N TYR A 213 12.97 23.40 5.28
CA TYR A 213 13.35 22.51 4.18
C TYR A 213 12.81 22.92 2.81
N LYS A 214 11.76 23.74 2.75
CA LYS A 214 11.17 24.29 1.51
C LYS A 214 10.91 23.22 0.44
N PRO A 215 10.02 22.24 0.71
CA PRO A 215 9.77 21.15 -0.23
C PRO A 215 9.13 21.64 -1.53
N ASP A 216 9.66 21.17 -2.65
CA ASP A 216 9.16 21.45 -4.01
C ASP A 216 7.95 20.57 -4.34
N ILE A 217 7.95 19.33 -3.86
CA ILE A 217 6.91 18.33 -4.12
C ILE A 217 6.47 17.69 -2.81
N VAL A 218 5.16 17.61 -2.59
CA VAL A 218 4.57 16.95 -1.42
C VAL A 218 3.73 15.75 -1.86
N TYR A 219 4.08 14.55 -1.40
CA TYR A 219 3.20 13.38 -1.45
C TYR A 219 2.55 13.16 -0.09
N HIS A 220 1.23 13.37 -0.01
CA HIS A 220 0.46 13.25 1.21
C HIS A 220 -0.20 11.86 1.35
N ALA A 221 0.45 10.98 2.13
CA ALA A 221 -0.02 9.62 2.43
C ALA A 221 -0.49 9.42 3.90
N ALA A 222 -0.41 10.46 4.73
CA ALA A 222 -0.83 10.40 6.13
C ALA A 222 -2.36 10.47 6.25
N ALA A 223 -2.99 9.40 6.74
CA ALA A 223 -4.42 9.36 7.03
C ALA A 223 -4.77 8.19 7.98
N HIS A 224 -5.88 8.32 8.71
CA HIS A 224 -6.53 7.17 9.32
C HIS A 224 -7.44 6.48 8.29
N LYS A 225 -7.26 5.17 8.14
CA LYS A 225 -7.92 4.34 7.09
C LYS A 225 -8.87 3.26 7.62
N HIS A 226 -8.83 2.95 8.91
CA HIS A 226 -9.60 1.83 9.48
C HIS A 226 -11.06 2.22 9.69
N VAL A 227 -11.95 1.80 8.79
CA VAL A 227 -13.38 2.14 8.85
C VAL A 227 -13.99 1.86 10.23
N PRO A 228 -13.88 0.66 10.84
CA PRO A 228 -14.55 0.40 12.12
C PRO A 228 -14.05 1.31 13.25
N LEU A 229 -12.74 1.59 13.29
CA LEU A 229 -12.17 2.49 14.30
C LEU A 229 -12.64 3.93 14.09
N MET A 230 -12.69 4.39 12.84
CA MET A 230 -13.11 5.76 12.53
C MET A 230 -14.60 5.98 12.71
N GLU A 231 -15.42 4.93 12.57
CA GLU A 231 -16.84 4.98 12.94
C GLU A 231 -17.07 5.26 14.43
N MET A 232 -16.14 4.83 15.29
CA MET A 232 -16.18 5.05 16.74
C MET A 232 -15.35 6.26 17.19
N SER A 233 -14.70 6.95 16.27
CA SER A 233 -13.73 8.00 16.58
C SER A 233 -13.78 9.10 15.52
N SER A 234 -14.97 9.67 15.32
CA SER A 234 -15.19 10.69 14.29
C SER A 234 -14.39 11.96 14.54
N TYR A 235 -14.12 12.32 15.81
CA TYR A 235 -13.21 13.41 16.13
C TYR A 235 -11.83 13.23 15.50
N GLU A 236 -11.19 12.08 15.74
CA GLU A 236 -9.86 11.79 15.21
C GLU A 236 -9.87 11.66 13.69
N ALA A 237 -10.95 11.10 13.11
CA ALA A 237 -11.11 11.06 11.66
C ALA A 237 -11.13 12.47 11.05
N ILE A 238 -11.90 13.41 11.62
CA ILE A 238 -11.96 14.81 11.15
C ILE A 238 -10.61 15.51 11.36
N ALA A 239 -10.07 15.44 12.58
CA ALA A 239 -8.85 16.14 12.95
C ALA A 239 -7.67 15.67 12.09
N ASN A 240 -7.49 14.36 11.93
CA ASN A 240 -6.36 13.85 11.17
C ASN A 240 -6.57 13.99 9.65
N ASN A 241 -7.72 13.54 9.12
CA ASN A 241 -7.89 13.44 7.67
C ASN A 241 -8.31 14.74 7.02
N ILE A 242 -8.98 15.67 7.72
CA ILE A 242 -9.41 16.95 7.14
C ILE A 242 -8.50 18.08 7.63
N VAL A 243 -8.41 18.30 8.95
CA VAL A 243 -7.58 19.41 9.49
C VAL A 243 -6.11 19.19 9.16
N GLY A 244 -5.59 17.97 9.34
CA GLY A 244 -4.21 17.64 8.97
C GLY A 244 -3.90 17.87 7.48
N THR A 245 -4.80 17.48 6.59
CA THR A 245 -4.66 17.76 5.15
C THR A 245 -4.75 19.26 4.86
N GLN A 246 -5.67 19.98 5.50
CA GLN A 246 -5.84 21.42 5.34
C GLN A 246 -4.56 22.17 5.75
N ASN A 247 -3.98 21.83 6.91
CA ASN A 247 -2.72 22.42 7.37
C ASN A 247 -1.62 22.25 6.32
N LEU A 248 -1.45 21.02 5.83
CA LEU A 248 -0.41 20.69 4.85
C LEU A 248 -0.57 21.46 3.54
N VAL A 249 -1.76 21.44 2.93
CA VAL A 249 -1.96 22.11 1.64
C VAL A 249 -1.92 23.63 1.80
N LYS A 250 -2.49 24.20 2.87
CA LYS A 250 -2.40 25.63 3.18
C LYS A 250 -0.96 26.08 3.32
N ILE A 251 -0.15 25.34 4.08
CA ILE A 251 1.27 25.68 4.28
C ILE A 251 2.04 25.49 2.96
N ALA A 252 1.80 24.42 2.20
CA ALA A 252 2.41 24.22 0.88
C ALA A 252 2.14 25.41 -0.07
N THR A 253 0.89 25.90 -0.11
CA THR A 253 0.55 27.09 -0.89
C THR A 253 1.23 28.37 -0.39
N THR A 254 1.37 28.53 0.93
CA THR A 254 2.03 29.68 1.55
C THR A 254 3.53 29.73 1.22
N PHE A 255 4.17 28.56 1.15
CA PHE A 255 5.60 28.42 0.83
C PHE A 255 5.88 28.22 -0.67
N ASN A 256 4.86 28.35 -1.53
CA ASN A 256 4.97 28.16 -2.98
C ASN A 256 5.57 26.80 -3.40
N THR A 257 5.20 25.73 -2.71
CA THR A 257 5.49 24.36 -3.16
C THR A 257 4.95 24.18 -4.58
N SER A 258 5.72 23.54 -5.45
CA SER A 258 5.36 23.38 -6.87
C SER A 258 4.18 22.43 -7.05
N LYS A 259 4.22 21.25 -6.39
CA LYS A 259 3.19 20.22 -6.50
C LYS A 259 2.75 19.63 -5.17
N PHE A 260 1.45 19.44 -5.00
CA PHE A 260 0.86 18.76 -3.85
C PHE A 260 -0.04 17.60 -4.29
N ILE A 261 0.35 16.36 -3.96
CA ILE A 261 -0.34 15.15 -4.38
C ILE A 261 -0.96 14.48 -3.16
N MET A 262 -2.29 14.43 -3.11
CA MET A 262 -3.03 13.76 -2.05
C MET A 262 -3.41 12.33 -2.47
N ILE A 263 -3.05 11.37 -1.63
CA ILE A 263 -3.55 10.00 -1.76
C ILE A 263 -4.96 9.91 -1.16
N SER A 264 -5.89 9.40 -1.94
CA SER A 264 -7.28 9.17 -1.56
C SER A 264 -7.70 7.71 -1.86
N THR A 265 -9.00 7.43 -1.78
CA THR A 265 -9.56 6.08 -1.79
C THR A 265 -10.90 6.07 -2.51
N ASP A 266 -11.23 4.94 -3.12
CA ASP A 266 -12.59 4.63 -3.62
C ASP A 266 -13.71 4.91 -2.60
N LYS A 267 -13.46 4.75 -1.30
CA LYS A 267 -14.43 5.03 -0.22
C LYS A 267 -14.84 6.51 -0.11
N ALA A 268 -14.13 7.42 -0.77
CA ALA A 268 -14.52 8.82 -0.89
C ALA A 268 -15.68 9.03 -1.91
N VAL A 269 -16.00 8.03 -2.73
CA VAL A 269 -17.07 8.06 -3.72
C VAL A 269 -18.41 7.73 -3.05
N LYS A 270 -19.32 8.71 -3.00
CA LYS A 270 -20.64 8.62 -2.30
C LYS A 270 -20.50 7.97 -0.92
N PRO A 271 -19.75 8.61 0.00
CA PRO A 271 -19.34 7.96 1.24
C PRO A 271 -20.52 7.67 2.15
N SER A 272 -20.58 6.43 2.66
CA SER A 272 -21.52 5.95 3.69
C SER A 272 -20.86 5.83 5.08
N THR A 273 -19.56 6.09 5.16
CA THR A 273 -18.72 5.95 6.36
C THR A 273 -18.06 7.27 6.73
N ILE A 274 -17.73 7.46 8.00
CA ILE A 274 -16.95 8.59 8.52
C ILE A 274 -15.59 8.65 7.82
N MET A 275 -14.91 7.51 7.67
CA MET A 275 -13.60 7.47 7.01
C MET A 275 -13.69 7.94 5.55
N GLY A 276 -14.65 7.41 4.79
CA GLY A 276 -14.89 7.84 3.41
C GLY A 276 -15.27 9.32 3.31
N ALA A 277 -16.16 9.79 4.19
CA ALA A 277 -16.62 11.18 4.21
C ALA A 277 -15.47 12.15 4.50
N THR A 278 -14.63 11.85 5.50
CA THR A 278 -13.48 12.69 5.81
C THR A 278 -12.47 12.76 4.66
N LYS A 279 -12.22 11.63 3.95
CA LYS A 279 -11.39 11.65 2.75
C LYS A 279 -12.01 12.48 1.64
N ARG A 280 -13.31 12.36 1.38
CA ARG A 280 -14.02 13.18 0.37
C ARG A 280 -13.94 14.68 0.68
N LEU A 281 -14.11 15.09 1.94
CA LEU A 281 -13.97 16.50 2.32
C LEU A 281 -12.52 16.97 2.22
N ALA A 282 -11.55 16.13 2.55
CA ALA A 282 -10.13 16.45 2.37
C ALA A 282 -9.75 16.63 0.89
N GLU A 283 -10.32 15.84 -0.03
CA GLU A 283 -10.17 16.08 -1.47
C GLU A 283 -10.68 17.46 -1.86
N LYS A 284 -11.86 17.86 -1.35
CA LYS A 284 -12.45 19.18 -1.61
C LYS A 284 -11.57 20.32 -1.10
N VAL A 285 -10.97 20.16 0.07
CA VAL A 285 -9.99 21.11 0.59
C VAL A 285 -8.81 21.25 -0.37
N VAL A 286 -8.19 20.14 -0.79
CA VAL A 286 -7.04 20.19 -1.71
C VAL A 286 -7.40 20.84 -3.04
N GLN A 287 -8.54 20.47 -3.63
CA GLN A 287 -9.04 21.08 -4.86
C GLN A 287 -9.29 22.58 -4.71
N TYR A 288 -9.73 23.05 -3.55
CA TYR A 288 -9.95 24.48 -3.33
C TYR A 288 -8.63 25.25 -3.34
N TYR A 289 -7.61 24.73 -2.65
CA TYR A 289 -6.30 25.38 -2.59
C TYR A 289 -5.61 25.47 -3.95
N ASP A 290 -5.85 24.51 -4.85
CA ASP A 290 -5.43 24.59 -6.26
C ASP A 290 -6.00 25.83 -6.97
N THR A 291 -7.28 26.18 -6.71
CA THR A 291 -7.94 27.31 -7.38
C THR A 291 -7.48 28.68 -6.91
N ILE A 292 -6.83 28.76 -5.75
CA ILE A 292 -6.45 30.02 -5.10
C ILE A 292 -4.93 30.20 -4.94
N SER A 293 -4.12 29.29 -5.48
CA SER A 293 -2.67 29.28 -5.35
C SER A 293 -1.99 28.83 -6.65
N PRO A 294 -0.73 29.24 -6.91
CA PRO A 294 0.07 28.67 -7.98
C PRO A 294 0.52 27.20 -7.73
N THR A 295 0.40 26.68 -6.50
CA THR A 295 0.72 25.28 -6.20
C THR A 295 -0.24 24.35 -6.94
N ILE A 296 0.31 23.51 -7.83
CA ILE A 296 -0.46 22.52 -8.59
C ILE A 296 -0.83 21.38 -7.66
N CYS A 297 -2.12 21.18 -7.42
CA CYS A 297 -2.63 20.14 -6.53
C CYS A 297 -3.43 19.09 -7.29
N CYS A 298 -3.23 17.83 -6.94
CA CYS A 298 -4.07 16.75 -7.44
C CYS A 298 -4.40 15.71 -6.38
N VAL A 299 -5.44 14.95 -6.66
CA VAL A 299 -5.90 13.84 -5.83
C VAL A 299 -5.77 12.55 -6.64
N VAL A 300 -5.26 11.48 -6.04
CA VAL A 300 -5.22 10.15 -6.67
C VAL A 300 -6.05 9.16 -5.85
N ARG A 301 -7.12 8.64 -6.45
CA ARG A 301 -7.99 7.60 -5.87
C ARG A 301 -7.63 6.22 -6.39
N PHE A 302 -7.62 5.25 -5.49
CA PHE A 302 -7.56 3.83 -5.83
C PHE A 302 -8.26 3.00 -4.76
N GLY A 303 -8.51 1.73 -5.09
CA GLY A 303 -9.17 0.79 -4.19
C GLY A 303 -8.23 0.17 -3.17
N ASN A 304 -8.50 -1.09 -2.81
CA ASN A 304 -7.73 -1.78 -1.79
C ASN A 304 -6.33 -2.13 -2.32
N VAL A 305 -5.37 -2.13 -1.41
CA VAL A 305 -3.98 -2.51 -1.69
C VAL A 305 -3.61 -3.76 -0.90
N LEU A 306 -3.16 -4.79 -1.60
CA LEU A 306 -2.78 -6.09 -1.03
C LEU A 306 -1.63 -5.95 -0.03
N GLY A 307 -1.71 -6.69 1.08
CA GLY A 307 -0.67 -6.72 2.10
C GLY A 307 -0.46 -5.39 2.84
N SER A 308 -1.34 -4.38 2.64
CA SER A 308 -1.21 -3.12 3.37
C SER A 308 -1.46 -3.32 4.87
N ARG A 309 -0.79 -2.51 5.71
CA ARG A 309 -0.92 -2.59 7.17
C ARG A 309 -2.40 -2.51 7.58
N GLY A 310 -2.81 -3.44 8.45
CA GLY A 310 -4.18 -3.52 8.97
C GLY A 310 -5.24 -3.88 7.93
N SER A 311 -4.86 -4.43 6.77
CA SER A 311 -5.82 -4.93 5.78
C SER A 311 -6.34 -6.33 6.14
N VAL A 312 -7.32 -6.80 5.35
CA VAL A 312 -7.97 -8.09 5.55
C VAL A 312 -7.04 -9.28 5.27
N LEU A 313 -6.02 -9.09 4.41
CA LEU A 313 -5.14 -10.17 4.00
C LEU A 313 -4.25 -10.69 5.16
N PRO A 314 -3.58 -9.82 5.96
CA PRO A 314 -2.95 -10.24 7.22
C PRO A 314 -3.90 -10.91 8.22
N LEU A 315 -5.17 -10.47 8.29
CA LEU A 315 -6.15 -11.07 9.18
C LEU A 315 -6.46 -12.52 8.77
N PHE A 316 -6.82 -12.73 7.50
CA PHE A 316 -7.08 -14.08 6.98
C PHE A 316 -5.85 -14.97 7.08
N HIS A 317 -4.67 -14.39 6.85
CA HIS A 317 -3.42 -15.10 7.06
C HIS A 317 -3.29 -15.61 8.51
N ASN A 318 -3.50 -14.75 9.51
CA ASN A 318 -3.44 -15.14 10.92
C ASN A 318 -4.52 -16.17 11.28
N GLN A 319 -5.74 -16.00 10.75
CA GLN A 319 -6.83 -16.94 10.98
C GLN A 319 -6.52 -18.33 10.41
N LEU A 320 -6.05 -18.41 9.15
CA LEU A 320 -5.61 -19.66 8.54
C LEU A 320 -4.44 -20.28 9.33
N HIS A 321 -3.46 -19.47 9.75
CA HIS A 321 -2.30 -19.94 10.51
C HIS A 321 -2.70 -20.54 11.86
N ASN A 322 -3.66 -19.94 12.56
CA ASN A 322 -4.09 -20.39 13.87
C ASN A 322 -5.17 -21.47 13.84
N ASN A 323 -5.54 -21.97 12.65
CA ASN A 323 -6.71 -22.83 12.43
C ASN A 323 -8.01 -22.21 12.99
N GLU A 324 -8.12 -20.89 12.94
CA GLU A 324 -9.32 -20.16 13.30
C GLU A 324 -10.27 -20.06 12.09
N PRO A 325 -11.60 -20.06 12.30
CA PRO A 325 -12.54 -19.81 11.22
C PRO A 325 -12.28 -18.44 10.56
N ILE A 326 -12.27 -18.43 9.22
CA ILE A 326 -12.15 -17.20 8.45
C ILE A 326 -13.41 -16.37 8.63
N THR A 327 -13.26 -15.14 9.11
CA THR A 327 -14.40 -14.25 9.33
C THR A 327 -14.69 -13.43 8.08
N LEU A 328 -15.74 -13.77 7.34
CA LEU A 328 -16.21 -13.02 6.17
C LEU A 328 -17.43 -12.18 6.51
N THR A 329 -17.47 -10.94 6.03
CA THR A 329 -18.62 -10.05 6.26
C THR A 329 -19.83 -10.48 5.41
N ASP A 330 -19.61 -10.82 4.14
CA ASP A 330 -20.67 -11.26 3.23
C ASP A 330 -20.12 -12.19 2.14
N PRO A 331 -20.85 -13.22 1.69
CA PRO A 331 -20.42 -14.13 0.61
C PRO A 331 -20.29 -13.45 -0.76
N GLN A 332 -21.01 -12.35 -1.01
CA GLN A 332 -20.94 -11.57 -2.24
C GLN A 332 -20.01 -10.36 -2.13
N MET A 333 -19.27 -10.23 -1.03
CA MET A 333 -18.37 -9.10 -0.82
C MET A 333 -17.27 -9.08 -1.89
N GLU A 334 -17.17 -7.96 -2.62
CA GLU A 334 -16.20 -7.77 -3.69
C GLU A 334 -15.35 -6.53 -3.46
N ARG A 335 -14.06 -6.63 -3.77
CA ARG A 335 -13.14 -5.49 -3.68
C ARG A 335 -12.19 -5.46 -4.87
N TYR A 336 -11.84 -4.25 -5.27
CA TYR A 336 -10.78 -3.97 -6.20
C TYR A 336 -9.42 -4.07 -5.51
N PHE A 337 -8.45 -4.74 -6.12
CA PHE A 337 -7.12 -4.93 -5.55
C PHE A 337 -6.01 -4.54 -6.51
N MET A 338 -4.97 -3.96 -5.93
CA MET A 338 -3.70 -3.66 -6.59
C MET A 338 -2.55 -3.97 -5.61
N THR A 339 -1.33 -4.15 -6.12
CA THR A 339 -0.15 -4.28 -5.25
C THR A 339 0.31 -2.91 -4.74
N ILE A 340 1.05 -2.88 -3.61
CA ILE A 340 1.63 -1.64 -3.07
C ILE A 340 2.57 -0.99 -4.11
N PRO A 341 3.52 -1.70 -4.75
CA PRO A 341 4.40 -1.12 -5.76
C PRO A 341 3.64 -0.54 -6.94
N GLU A 342 2.64 -1.25 -7.47
CA GLU A 342 1.84 -0.78 -8.61
C GLU A 342 1.07 0.51 -8.26
N ALA A 343 0.41 0.55 -7.10
CA ALA A 343 -0.32 1.74 -6.65
C ALA A 343 0.61 2.95 -6.52
N SER A 344 1.76 2.79 -5.87
CA SER A 344 2.72 3.88 -5.70
C SER A 344 3.33 4.35 -7.02
N LYS A 345 3.62 3.43 -7.96
CA LYS A 345 4.10 3.79 -9.31
C LYS A 345 3.04 4.59 -10.07
N LEU A 346 1.78 4.18 -10.02
CA LEU A 346 0.69 4.90 -10.68
C LEU A 346 0.40 6.27 -10.04
N VAL A 347 0.54 6.40 -8.72
CA VAL A 347 0.48 7.70 -8.02
C VAL A 347 1.57 8.65 -8.51
N ILE A 348 2.81 8.16 -8.63
CA ILE A 348 3.92 8.95 -9.17
C ILE A 348 3.66 9.28 -10.64
N GLN A 349 3.15 8.35 -11.43
CA GLN A 349 2.81 8.64 -12.83
C GLN A 349 1.72 9.73 -12.93
N ALA A 350 0.70 9.70 -12.06
CA ALA A 350 -0.34 10.73 -12.02
C ALA A 350 0.22 12.11 -11.66
N SER A 351 1.21 12.19 -10.75
CA SER A 351 1.87 13.46 -10.41
C SER A 351 2.71 14.05 -11.54
N LEU A 352 3.12 13.25 -12.53
CA LEU A 352 3.77 13.74 -13.74
C LEU A 352 2.77 14.29 -14.77
N LEU A 353 1.52 13.80 -14.75
CA LEU A 353 0.46 14.18 -15.69
C LEU A 353 -0.34 15.40 -15.26
N THR A 354 -0.35 15.70 -13.95
CA THR A 354 -1.15 16.77 -13.35
C THR A 354 -0.82 18.15 -13.91
N LYS A 355 -1.88 18.92 -14.16
CA LYS A 355 -1.85 20.35 -14.50
C LYS A 355 -2.60 21.21 -13.48
N GLY A 356 -3.34 20.59 -12.56
CA GLY A 356 -4.07 21.23 -11.47
C GLY A 356 -5.52 20.73 -11.40
N ALA A 357 -6.07 20.70 -10.18
CA ALA A 357 -7.44 20.35 -9.84
C ALA A 357 -7.92 18.93 -10.21
N GLU A 358 -7.07 18.09 -10.81
CA GLU A 358 -7.48 16.76 -11.27
C GLU A 358 -7.72 15.79 -10.11
N ILE A 359 -8.78 14.98 -10.28
CA ILE A 359 -8.94 13.75 -9.52
C ILE A 359 -8.59 12.59 -10.43
N PHE A 360 -7.39 12.06 -10.26
CA PHE A 360 -6.97 10.84 -10.92
C PHE A 360 -7.64 9.64 -10.26
N VAL A 361 -8.20 8.75 -11.07
CA VAL A 361 -8.73 7.45 -10.63
C VAL A 361 -7.93 6.37 -11.31
N LEU A 362 -7.29 5.52 -10.52
CA LEU A 362 -6.52 4.41 -11.05
C LEU A 362 -7.47 3.32 -11.54
N ASP A 363 -7.22 2.80 -12.73
CA ASP A 363 -7.82 1.55 -13.16
C ASP A 363 -7.44 0.48 -12.16
N MET A 364 -8.42 -0.24 -11.61
CA MET A 364 -8.18 -1.34 -10.67
C MET A 364 -8.31 -2.73 -11.30
N GLY A 365 -8.68 -2.81 -12.58
CA GLY A 365 -9.10 -4.06 -13.21
C GLY A 365 -10.41 -4.59 -12.63
N GLU A 366 -10.63 -5.89 -12.78
CA GLU A 366 -11.85 -6.55 -12.32
C GLU A 366 -11.90 -6.69 -10.79
N PRO A 367 -13.08 -6.50 -10.17
CA PRO A 367 -13.25 -6.74 -8.74
C PRO A 367 -13.08 -8.24 -8.43
N ILE A 368 -12.65 -8.54 -7.21
CA ILE A 368 -12.42 -9.91 -6.74
C ILE A 368 -13.30 -10.16 -5.53
N LYS A 369 -14.01 -11.30 -5.53
CA LYS A 369 -14.75 -11.76 -4.36
C LYS A 369 -13.78 -12.07 -3.23
N ILE A 370 -14.09 -11.59 -2.02
CA ILE A 370 -13.23 -11.81 -0.85
C ILE A 370 -13.11 -13.31 -0.54
N ILE A 371 -14.15 -14.10 -0.78
CA ILE A 371 -14.09 -15.55 -0.62
C ILE A 371 -13.10 -16.21 -1.59
N ASP A 372 -13.01 -15.73 -2.84
CA ASP A 372 -12.03 -16.25 -3.80
C ASP A 372 -10.60 -15.90 -3.39
N LEU A 373 -10.40 -14.73 -2.77
CA LEU A 373 -9.11 -14.34 -2.21
C LEU A 373 -8.68 -15.27 -1.06
N VAL A 374 -9.62 -15.67 -0.19
CA VAL A 374 -9.38 -16.65 0.87
C VAL A 374 -8.99 -18.00 0.27
N TYR A 375 -9.71 -18.49 -0.74
CA TYR A 375 -9.37 -19.75 -1.39
C TYR A 375 -8.01 -19.69 -2.09
N ARG A 376 -7.67 -18.59 -2.76
CA ARG A 376 -6.33 -18.42 -3.36
C ARG A 376 -5.22 -18.39 -2.30
N LEU A 377 -5.46 -17.74 -1.16
CA LEU A 377 -4.53 -17.77 -0.02
C LEU A 377 -4.35 -19.19 0.51
N ALA A 378 -5.44 -19.93 0.66
CA ALA A 378 -5.41 -21.32 1.10
C ALA A 378 -4.71 -22.23 0.10
N ASP A 379 -4.97 -22.07 -1.20
CA ASP A 379 -4.27 -22.81 -2.26
C ASP A 379 -2.76 -22.52 -2.24
N LEU A 380 -2.34 -21.26 -2.02
CA LEU A 380 -0.93 -20.88 -1.85
C LEU A 380 -0.31 -21.48 -0.58
N ALA A 381 -1.10 -21.60 0.49
CA ALA A 381 -0.71 -22.36 1.66
C ALA A 381 -0.77 -23.88 1.39
N GLY A 382 -1.38 -24.39 0.33
CA GLY A 382 -1.59 -25.83 0.16
C GLY A 382 -2.56 -26.43 1.19
N LEU A 383 -3.53 -25.63 1.64
CA LEU A 383 -4.67 -26.08 2.44
C LEU A 383 -5.79 -26.54 1.49
N GLU A 384 -6.44 -27.64 1.82
CA GLU A 384 -7.63 -28.10 1.09
C GLU A 384 -8.82 -27.20 1.45
N ARG A 385 -9.53 -26.72 0.43
CA ARG A 385 -10.61 -25.74 0.60
C ARG A 385 -11.74 -26.23 1.50
N GLU A 386 -11.97 -27.55 1.53
CA GLU A 386 -12.98 -28.23 2.35
C GLU A 386 -12.70 -28.13 3.85
N HIS A 387 -11.43 -27.92 4.22
CA HIS A 387 -11.01 -27.78 5.61
C HIS A 387 -11.03 -26.32 6.11
N ILE A 388 -11.39 -25.36 5.26
CA ILE A 388 -11.48 -23.95 5.63
C ILE A 388 -12.86 -23.67 6.20
N ALA A 389 -12.96 -23.54 7.52
CA ALA A 389 -14.15 -23.04 8.16
C ALA A 389 -14.35 -21.55 7.85
N ILE A 390 -15.50 -21.18 7.30
CA ILE A 390 -15.89 -19.78 7.05
C ILE A 390 -17.03 -19.40 7.98
N ASN A 391 -16.85 -18.36 8.77
CA ASN A 391 -17.89 -17.76 9.60
C ASN A 391 -18.36 -16.43 8.99
N TYR A 392 -19.64 -16.34 8.66
CA TYR A 392 -20.24 -15.10 8.15
C TYR A 392 -20.66 -14.20 9.31
N ILE A 393 -19.95 -13.08 9.47
CA ILE A 393 -20.14 -12.14 10.59
C ILE A 393 -21.09 -10.98 10.26
N GLY A 394 -21.62 -10.94 9.04
CA GLY A 394 -22.50 -9.88 8.56
C GLY A 394 -21.78 -8.61 8.10
N ILE A 395 -22.48 -7.82 7.29
CA ILE A 395 -22.00 -6.53 6.80
C ILE A 395 -21.97 -5.53 7.95
N ARG A 396 -20.84 -4.85 8.12
CA ARG A 396 -20.66 -3.85 9.18
C ARG A 396 -21.34 -2.54 8.80
N ALA A 397 -21.70 -1.74 9.80
CA ALA A 397 -22.37 -0.45 9.58
C ALA A 397 -21.58 0.45 8.60
N GLY A 398 -22.24 0.88 7.53
CA GLY A 398 -21.67 1.75 6.49
C GLY A 398 -20.78 1.04 5.46
N GLU A 399 -20.47 -0.24 5.62
CA GLU A 399 -19.68 -1.01 4.65
C GLU A 399 -20.52 -1.32 3.39
N LYS A 400 -19.91 -1.18 2.21
CA LYS A 400 -20.55 -1.49 0.92
C LYS A 400 -20.19 -2.90 0.47
N VAL A 401 -21.11 -3.58 -0.20
CA VAL A 401 -20.84 -4.89 -0.84
C VAL A 401 -19.87 -4.73 -2.01
N THR A 402 -20.12 -3.72 -2.84
CA THR A 402 -19.27 -3.32 -3.96
C THR A 402 -18.90 -1.84 -3.81
N GLU A 403 -17.64 -1.51 -4.13
CA GLU A 403 -17.18 -0.12 -4.14
C GLU A 403 -17.39 0.50 -5.53
N GLU A 404 -17.69 1.79 -5.58
CA GLU A 404 -17.75 2.56 -6.83
C GLU A 404 -16.42 3.30 -7.02
N LEU A 405 -15.87 3.29 -8.23
CA LEU A 405 -14.63 4.03 -8.54
C LEU A 405 -14.91 5.48 -9.01
N PHE A 406 -16.11 5.75 -9.52
CA PHE A 406 -16.54 7.05 -10.04
C PHE A 406 -17.91 7.43 -9.51
N THR A 407 -18.13 8.72 -9.23
CA THR A 407 -19.49 9.25 -9.01
C THR A 407 -20.23 9.43 -10.34
N GLU A 408 -21.56 9.65 -10.29
CA GLU A 408 -22.34 9.90 -11.51
C GLU A 408 -21.94 11.17 -12.26
N ALA A 409 -21.46 12.18 -11.54
CA ALA A 409 -20.92 13.40 -12.11
C ALA A 409 -19.53 13.17 -12.76
N GLU A 410 -18.81 12.14 -12.32
CA GLU A 410 -17.48 11.76 -12.81
C GLU A 410 -17.59 10.65 -13.90
N LYS A 411 -18.79 10.22 -14.32
CA LYS A 411 -19.07 9.06 -15.23
C LYS A 411 -18.58 9.20 -16.68
N SER A 412 -17.92 10.30 -17.07
CA SER A 412 -17.15 10.39 -18.32
C SER A 412 -15.64 10.55 -18.06
N PRO A 413 -15.01 9.63 -17.32
CA PRO A 413 -13.61 9.78 -17.02
C PRO A 413 -12.79 9.50 -18.28
N GLN A 414 -12.05 10.51 -18.76
CA GLN A 414 -11.16 10.32 -19.89
C GLN A 414 -9.94 9.53 -19.41
N GLN A 415 -9.62 8.44 -20.11
CA GLN A 415 -8.34 7.78 -19.92
C GLN A 415 -7.24 8.68 -20.48
N VAL A 416 -6.39 9.21 -19.59
CA VAL A 416 -5.30 10.12 -19.96
C VAL A 416 -3.95 9.41 -20.06
N TYR A 417 -3.86 8.22 -19.47
CA TYR A 417 -2.69 7.35 -19.54
C TYR A 417 -3.08 5.88 -19.32
N GLU A 418 -2.17 4.96 -19.60
CA GLU A 418 -2.37 3.54 -19.27
C GLU A 418 -2.73 3.40 -17.78
N LYS A 419 -3.90 2.80 -17.48
CA LYS A 419 -4.44 2.61 -16.12
C LYS A 419 -4.72 3.88 -15.32
N ILE A 420 -4.80 5.06 -15.95
CA ILE A 420 -5.09 6.32 -15.27
C ILE A 420 -6.21 7.06 -15.99
N PHE A 421 -7.27 7.32 -15.23
CA PHE A 421 -8.40 8.11 -15.63
C PHE A 421 -8.40 9.46 -14.89
N VAL A 422 -8.99 10.48 -15.49
CA VAL A 422 -9.22 11.78 -14.84
C VAL A 422 -10.72 12.02 -14.69
N GLY A 423 -11.12 12.38 -13.47
CA GLY A 423 -12.43 12.95 -13.18
C GLY A 423 -12.33 14.46 -12.95
N GLU A 424 -13.25 15.21 -13.53
CA GLU A 424 -13.41 16.63 -13.25
C GLU A 424 -14.31 16.81 -12.03
N ASN A 425 -13.88 17.61 -11.05
CA ASN A 425 -14.74 17.96 -9.94
C ASN A 425 -14.37 19.34 -9.39
N ASN A 426 -15.15 20.35 -9.73
CA ASN A 426 -14.93 21.68 -9.17
C ASN A 426 -15.56 21.76 -7.79
N VAL A 427 -14.78 22.23 -6.82
CA VAL A 427 -15.29 22.60 -5.51
C VAL A 427 -15.93 24.00 -5.59
N THR A 428 -17.12 24.14 -5.05
CA THR A 428 -17.82 25.43 -4.98
C THR A 428 -17.47 26.18 -3.69
N ALA A 429 -17.56 27.51 -3.71
CA ALA A 429 -17.38 28.32 -2.50
C ALA A 429 -18.36 27.93 -1.38
N HIS A 430 -19.58 27.54 -1.74
CA HIS A 430 -20.58 27.06 -0.77
C HIS A 430 -20.15 25.76 -0.09
N GLU A 431 -19.63 24.79 -0.84
CA GLU A 431 -19.09 23.55 -0.26
C GLU A 431 -17.92 23.82 0.68
N MET A 432 -17.01 24.74 0.31
CA MET A 432 -15.90 25.10 1.20
C MET A 432 -16.36 25.80 2.47
N ASN A 433 -17.35 26.70 2.39
CA ASN A 433 -17.92 27.34 3.58
C ASN A 433 -18.52 26.30 4.53
N ALA A 434 -19.26 25.31 4.01
CA ALA A 434 -19.80 24.22 4.83
C ALA A 434 -18.69 23.39 5.50
N ILE A 435 -17.57 23.14 4.80
CA ILE A 435 -16.40 22.49 5.38
C ILE A 435 -15.79 23.35 6.49
N TYR A 436 -15.58 24.65 6.27
CA TYR A 436 -15.05 25.54 7.30
C TYR A 436 -15.94 25.59 8.55
N GLU A 437 -17.25 25.71 8.38
CA GLU A 437 -18.20 25.68 9.51
C GLU A 437 -18.12 24.37 10.30
N LEU A 438 -17.96 23.23 9.61
CA LEU A 438 -17.72 21.95 10.26
C LEU A 438 -16.40 22.00 11.07
N LEU A 439 -15.31 22.48 10.46
CA LEU A 439 -13.99 22.51 11.10
C LEU A 439 -13.89 23.47 12.29
N GLU A 440 -14.68 24.52 12.32
CA GLU A 440 -14.78 25.42 13.49
C GLU A 440 -15.50 24.75 14.66
N LYS A 441 -16.52 23.93 14.39
CA LYS A 441 -17.47 23.47 15.41
C LYS A 441 -17.33 22.00 15.79
N PHE A 442 -16.63 21.17 14.99
CA PHE A 442 -16.61 19.71 15.19
C PHE A 442 -16.12 19.29 16.58
N ARG A 443 -15.26 20.09 17.22
CA ARG A 443 -14.75 19.81 18.57
C ARG A 443 -15.89 19.80 19.61
N ASN A 444 -16.93 20.59 19.39
CA ASN A 444 -18.05 20.76 20.29
C ASN A 444 -19.23 19.82 19.98
N TYR A 445 -19.21 19.16 18.83
CA TYR A 445 -20.24 18.19 18.44
C TYR A 445 -20.05 16.84 19.14
N SER A 446 -21.14 16.16 19.45
CA SER A 446 -21.14 14.74 19.81
C SER A 446 -20.72 13.87 18.62
N GLU A 447 -20.38 12.59 18.87
CA GLU A 447 -20.04 11.63 17.80
C GLU A 447 -21.18 11.50 16.76
N CYS A 448 -22.44 11.44 17.20
CA CYS A 448 -23.59 11.36 16.32
C CYS A 448 -23.73 12.61 15.43
N GLU A 449 -23.56 13.80 16.00
CA GLU A 449 -23.62 15.07 15.25
C GLU A 449 -22.48 15.19 14.24
N ARG A 450 -21.25 14.81 14.63
CA ARG A 450 -20.09 14.76 13.71
C ARG A 450 -20.38 13.84 12.54
N ARG A 451 -20.87 12.62 12.80
CA ARG A 451 -21.24 11.65 11.76
C ARG A 451 -22.30 12.20 10.81
N ALA A 452 -23.39 12.74 11.36
CA ALA A 452 -24.50 13.27 10.57
C ALA A 452 -24.03 14.42 9.65
N LYS A 453 -23.34 15.43 10.22
CA LYS A 453 -22.83 16.57 9.44
C LYS A 453 -21.79 16.15 8.39
N LEU A 454 -20.88 15.25 8.73
CA LEU A 454 -19.90 14.73 7.77
C LEU A 454 -20.57 14.11 6.55
N LEU A 455 -21.52 13.20 6.77
CA LEU A 455 -22.22 12.50 5.69
C LEU A 455 -23.10 13.45 4.89
N GLN A 456 -23.75 14.42 5.55
CA GLN A 456 -24.56 15.43 4.90
C GLN A 456 -23.72 16.28 3.94
N ILE A 457 -22.61 16.86 4.43
CA ILE A 457 -21.72 17.73 3.64
C ILE A 457 -21.07 16.92 2.52
N ALA A 458 -20.56 15.73 2.81
CA ALA A 458 -19.85 14.91 1.82
C ALA A 458 -20.76 14.43 0.66
N ASN A 459 -22.05 14.22 0.92
CA ASN A 459 -23.03 13.76 -0.08
C ASN A 459 -23.90 14.88 -0.67
N ARG A 460 -23.68 16.15 -0.29
CA ARG A 460 -24.51 17.29 -0.73
C ARG A 460 -26.01 17.12 -0.44
N GLN A 461 -26.35 16.46 0.67
CA GLN A 461 -27.76 16.38 1.09
C GLN A 461 -28.18 17.76 1.61
N LYS A 462 -29.18 18.37 0.98
CA LYS A 462 -29.82 19.60 1.49
C LYS A 462 -30.31 19.33 2.92
N GLU A 463 -30.27 20.33 3.79
CA GLU A 463 -30.99 20.31 5.06
C GLU A 463 -32.47 20.05 4.78
N GLU A 464 -32.91 18.80 4.91
CA GLU A 464 -34.33 18.54 5.10
C GLU A 464 -34.66 19.08 6.49
N ASN A 465 -35.31 20.24 6.51
CA ASN A 465 -36.01 20.75 7.67
C ASN A 465 -37.03 19.69 8.12
N HIS A 466 -36.59 18.75 8.97
CA HIS A 466 -37.51 18.01 9.81
C HIS A 466 -38.04 18.98 10.85
N VAL A 467 -39.03 19.75 10.43
CA VAL A 467 -40.04 20.31 11.31
C VAL A 467 -40.67 19.10 11.99
N TYR A 468 -40.34 18.90 13.26
CA TYR A 468 -41.13 18.04 14.13
C TYR A 468 -42.56 18.61 14.13
N ALA A 469 -43.43 17.98 13.35
CA ALA A 469 -44.86 18.20 13.45
C ALA A 469 -45.40 17.32 14.59
N ASN A 470 -45.71 18.02 15.69
CA ASN A 470 -46.49 17.64 16.87
C ASN A 470 -45.94 16.58 17.83
#